data_AF-A0A371H531-F1
#
_entry.id   AF-A0A371H531-F1
#
_cell.length_a   1.000
_cell.length_b   1.000
_cell.length_c   1.000
_cell.angle_alpha   90.00
_cell.angle_beta   90.00
_cell.angle_gamma   90.00
#
_symmetry.space_group_name_H-M   'P 1'
#
loop_
_entity.id
_entity.type
_entity.pdbx_description
1 polymer ?
#
loop_
_entity_poly.entity_id
_entity_poly.type
_entity_poly.pdbx_seq_one_letter_code
_entity_poly.pdbx_strand_id
1 'polypeptide(L)' 'MLERALQTLKKRLTQAPILGLPKFSKSFELECDVSNVGIGVVILHEGNLIAYFSEKLKGA' A
#
# COMPACT_ATOMS: atom_id res chain seq x y z
N MET A 1 10.80 -1.05 -22.04
CA MET A 1 10.26 -2.24 -21.33
C MET A 1 9.82 -1.90 -19.90
N LEU A 2 10.63 -1.14 -19.15
CA LEU A 2 10.31 -0.68 -17.78
C LEU A 2 8.96 0.05 -17.67
N GLU A 3 8.66 0.97 -18.58
CA GLU A 3 7.38 1.70 -18.57
C GLU A 3 6.17 0.77 -18.69
N ARG A 4 6.23 -0.26 -19.54
CA ARG A 4 5.14 -1.25 -19.66
C ARG A 4 4.95 -2.06 -18.38
N ALA A 5 6.05 -2.44 -17.72
CA ALA A 5 6.00 -3.15 -16.44
C ALA A 5 5.42 -2.28 -15.32
N LEU A 6 5.87 -1.02 -15.24
CA LEU A 6 5.38 -0.04 -14.26
C LEU A 6 3.90 0.29 -14.49
N GLN A 7 3.47 0.48 -15.75
CA GLN A 7 2.06 0.69 -16.07
C GLN A 7 1.21 -0.54 -15.77
N THR A 8 1.74 -1.75 -15.97
CA THR A 8 1.06 -2.99 -15.58
C THR A 8 0.93 -3.11 -14.06
N LEU A 9 1.98 -2.77 -13.32
CA LEU A 9 1.96 -2.74 -11.85
C LEU A 9 0.94 -1.71 -11.35
N LYS A 10 0.97 -0.48 -11.88
CA LYS A 10 -0.03 0.56 -11.58
C LYS A 10 -1.43 0.05 -11.86
N LYS A 11 -1.66 -0.58 -13.03
CA LYS A 11 -2.96 -1.13 -13.38
C LYS A 11 -3.39 -2.21 -12.38
N ARG A 12 -2.51 -3.13 -11.97
CA ARG A 12 -2.85 -4.16 -10.97
C ARG A 12 -3.09 -3.61 -9.56
N LEU A 13 -2.39 -2.54 -9.16
CA LEU A 13 -2.58 -1.89 -7.86
C LEU A 13 -3.81 -0.96 -7.82
N THR A 14 -4.17 -0.36 -8.96
CA THR A 14 -5.31 0.56 -9.09
C THR A 14 -6.59 -0.13 -9.56
N GLN A 15 -6.49 -1.29 -10.22
CA GLN A 15 -7.61 -2.21 -10.34
C GLN A 15 -7.93 -2.67 -8.93
N ALA A 16 -9.07 -2.22 -8.43
CA ALA A 16 -9.50 -2.41 -7.04
C ALA A 16 -9.11 -3.81 -6.55
N PRO A 17 -8.06 -3.94 -5.72
CA PRO A 17 -8.02 -5.11 -4.86
C PRO A 17 -9.28 -4.99 -4.01
N ILE A 18 -9.99 -6.09 -3.81
CA ILE A 18 -11.16 -6.10 -2.93
C ILE A 18 -10.63 -5.71 -1.54
N LEU A 19 -10.69 -4.41 -1.21
CA LEU A 19 -10.26 -3.91 0.07
C LEU A 19 -11.20 -4.53 1.09
N GLY A 20 -10.64 -5.31 2.00
CA GLY A 20 -11.41 -5.87 3.11
C GLY A 20 -11.97 -4.73 3.96
N LEU A 21 -13.15 -4.95 4.56
CA LEU A 21 -13.66 -4.00 5.54
C LEU A 21 -12.80 -4.08 6.81
N PRO A 22 -12.37 -2.94 7.38
CA PRO A 22 -11.60 -2.94 8.62
C PRO A 22 -12.45 -3.47 9.77
N LYS A 23 -11.94 -4.50 10.45
CA LYS A 23 -12.54 -5.02 11.68
C LYS A 23 -11.69 -4.58 12.86
N PHE A 24 -12.10 -3.51 13.52
CA PHE A 24 -11.37 -2.94 14.66
C PHE A 24 -11.30 -3.84 15.90
N SER A 25 -12.04 -4.95 15.92
CA SER A 25 -11.94 -5.98 16.96
C SER A 25 -10.72 -6.89 16.85
N LYS A 26 -9.92 -6.74 15.79
CA LYS A 26 -8.75 -7.57 15.50
C LYS A 26 -7.52 -6.70 15.24
N SER A 27 -6.34 -7.31 15.35
CA SER A 27 -5.07 -6.64 15.07
C SER A 27 -4.88 -6.39 13.58
N PHE A 28 -4.22 -5.28 13.25
CA PHE A 28 -3.77 -4.98 11.90
C PHE A 28 -2.28 -5.30 11.77
N GLU A 29 -1.90 -5.74 10.58
CA GLU A 29 -0.51 -5.93 10.16
C GLU A 29 -0.12 -4.75 9.28
N LEU A 30 1.06 -4.18 9.53
CA LEU A 30 1.58 -3.05 8.78
C LEU A 30 2.89 -3.45 8.13
N GLU A 31 2.94 -3.38 6.80
CA GLU A 31 4.19 -3.50 6.05
C GLU A 31 4.59 -2.13 5.54
N CYS A 32 5.78 -1.67 5.90
CA CYS A 32 6.25 -0.33 5.59
C CYS A 32 7.53 -0.37 4.75
N ASP A 33 7.54 0.41 3.68
CA ASP A 33 8.73 0.72 2.89
C ASP A 33 9.08 2.20 3.03
N VAL A 34 10.33 2.51 3.37
CA VAL A 34 10.78 3.88 3.69
C VAL A 34 11.96 4.22 2.80
N SER A 35 11.88 5.41 2.21
CA SER A 35 12.97 6.03 1.46
C SER A 35 13.33 7.38 2.07
N ASN A 36 14.46 7.96 1.64
CA ASN A 36 14.86 9.31 2.06
C ASN A 36 13.86 10.41 1.65
N VAL A 37 12.90 10.11 0.77
CA VAL A 37 11.93 11.07 0.23
C VAL A 37 10.50 10.85 0.71
N GLY A 38 10.18 9.67 1.24
CA GLY A 38 8.80 9.27 1.49
C GLY A 38 8.67 7.92 2.14
N ILE A 39 7.49 7.68 2.70
CA ILE A 39 7.05 6.44 3.33
C ILE A 39 5.86 5.87 2.57
N GLY A 40 5.86 4.55 2.37
CA GLY A 40 4.74 3.76 1.89
C GLY A 40 4.38 2.71 2.93
N VAL A 41 3.09 2.53 3.21
CA VAL A 41 2.58 1.52 4.14
C VAL A 41 1.44 0.74 3.49
N VAL A 42 1.48 -0.58 3.64
CA VAL A 42 0.41 -1.50 3.32
C VAL A 42 -0.23 -1.95 4.63
N ILE A 43 -1.56 -1.82 4.72
CA ILE A 43 -2.33 -2.22 5.89
C ILE A 43 -3.05 -3.52 5.56
N LEU A 44 -2.71 -4.57 6.29
CA LEU A 44 -3.28 -5.90 6.15
C LEU A 44 -4.08 -6.27 7.40
N HIS A 45 -5.04 -7.16 7.23
CA HIS A 45 -5.82 -7.74 8.31
C HIS A 45 -6.14 -9.20 7.99
N GLU A 46 -5.56 -10.12 8.77
CA GLU A 46 -5.64 -11.56 8.51
C GLU A 46 -5.21 -11.91 7.07
N GLY A 47 -4.12 -11.30 6.60
CA GLY A 47 -3.61 -11.46 5.23
C GLY A 47 -4.43 -10.76 4.12
N ASN A 48 -5.54 -10.09 4.46
CA ASN A 48 -6.32 -9.32 3.49
C ASN A 48 -5.89 -7.86 3.48
N LEU A 49 -5.75 -7.30 2.28
CA LEU A 49 -5.44 -5.89 2.11
C LEU A 49 -6.63 -5.00 2.50
N ILE A 50 -6.38 -4.04 3.37
CA ILE A 50 -7.36 -3.06 3.85
C ILE A 50 -7.12 -1.70 3.23
N ALA A 51 -5.87 -1.23 3.17
CA ALA A 51 -5.54 0.07 2.63
C ALA A 51 -4.06 0.18 2.23
N TYR A 52 -3.80 1.16 1.38
CA TYR A 52 -2.47 1.68 1.10
C TYR A 52 -2.36 3.10 1.63
N PHE A 53 -1.22 3.41 2.23
CA PHE A 53 -0.87 4.74 2.67
C PHE A 53 0.47 5.14 2.05
N SER A 54 0.59 6.38 1.59
CA SER A 54 1.87 6.93 1.12
C SER A 54 1.94 8.40 1.45
N GLU A 55 3.05 8.81 2.08
CA GLU A 55 3.29 10.19 2.46
C GLU A 55 4.72 10.59 2.12
N LYS A 56 4.88 11.81 1.59
CA LYS A 56 6.20 12.42 1.35
C LYS A 56 6.72 12.98 2.67
N LEU A 57 7.98 12.69 3.01
CA LEU A 57 8.61 13.26 4.20
C LEU A 57 8.80 14.77 4.01
N LYS A 58 8.40 15.55 5.01
CA LYS A 58 8.59 17.01 5.01
C LYS A 58 10.00 17.33 5.50
N GLY A 59 10.82 17.95 4.66
CA GLY A 59 12.17 18.44 5.03
C GLY A 59 13.36 17.73 4.38
N ALA A 60 13.28 17.41 3.09
CA ALA A 60 14.46 17.15 2.26
C ALA A 60 14.82 18.42 1.48
#